data_AF-A0A1F9TCG5-F1
#
_entry.id   AF-A0A1F9TCG5-F1
#
_cell.length_a   1.000
_cell.length_b   1.000
_cell.length_c   1.000
_cell.angle_alpha   90.00
_cell.angle_beta   90.00
_cell.angle_gamma   90.00
#
_symmetry.space_group_name_H-M   'P 1'
#
loop_
_entity.id
_entity.type
_entity.pdbx_description
1 polymer ?
#
loop_
_entity_poly.entity_id
_entity_poly.type
_entity_poly.pdbx_seq_one_letter_code
_entity_poly.pdbx_strand_id
1 'polypeptide(L)'
;MRKLANRILALFLLFPPTAYAGPVYETLAGAAPAPVLSPSLPEAVPADTRAYGESAVSYTARNARKLAAMAGKLTQINFTDGGMDGQDKYFYWGAPSVVRQVTPAQTGLIRHWTSNGVVDGVPVVDLIVKSGALKAGPRPYIIPESHRADYYQDLHGVFFTTPEFRPGDLWMGLQPDSDYVDFVVDRNMGALYLAPGNYLFPCPLKLPGWLAAEYSKWKASGGPMPSGMEFTFNQVEREGGLQESLDIPVTVVRYQKGGKVTVLRPDLLAKPY
;
A
#
# COMPACT_ATOMS: atom_id res chain seq x y z
N MET A 1 -30.91 10.34 -16.63
CA MET A 1 -29.47 10.46 -16.31
C MET A 1 -29.06 9.38 -15.30
N ARG A 2 -28.86 8.13 -15.75
CA ARG A 2 -28.63 6.95 -14.87
C ARG A 2 -27.32 6.17 -15.17
N LYS A 3 -26.39 6.75 -15.93
CA LYS A 3 -25.20 6.02 -16.45
C LYS A 3 -23.85 6.35 -15.78
N LEU A 4 -23.82 7.14 -14.70
CA LEU A 4 -22.55 7.46 -14.01
C LEU A 4 -22.28 6.63 -12.73
N ALA A 5 -23.30 6.05 -12.10
CA ALA A 5 -23.16 5.37 -10.81
C ALA A 5 -22.40 4.02 -10.88
N ASN A 6 -22.32 3.38 -12.05
CA ASN A 6 -21.68 2.06 -12.21
C ASN A 6 -20.18 2.11 -12.56
N ARG A 7 -19.55 3.29 -12.61
CA ARG A 7 -18.12 3.40 -12.98
C ARG A 7 -17.16 3.58 -11.79
N ILE A 8 -17.65 3.95 -10.62
CA ILE A 8 -16.81 4.14 -9.42
C ILE A 8 -16.42 2.79 -8.80
N LEU A 9 -17.28 1.77 -8.93
CA LEU A 9 -17.04 0.44 -8.37
C LEU A 9 -16.16 -0.46 -9.26
N ALA A 10 -16.12 -0.20 -10.57
CA ALA A 10 -15.46 -1.08 -11.56
C ALA A 10 -13.92 -0.91 -11.63
N LEU A 11 -13.33 0.07 -10.94
CA LEU A 11 -11.88 0.35 -11.07
C LEU A 11 -10.99 -0.45 -10.10
N PHE A 12 -11.56 -1.37 -9.32
CA PHE A 12 -10.80 -2.31 -8.48
C PHE A 12 -10.39 -3.60 -9.18
N LEU A 13 -10.82 -3.83 -10.43
CA LEU A 13 -10.72 -5.15 -11.06
C LEU A 13 -10.02 -5.09 -12.40
N LEU A 14 -8.97 -5.89 -12.54
CA LEU A 14 -8.65 -6.67 -13.74
C LEU A 14 -7.50 -7.62 -13.38
N PHE A 15 -7.75 -8.59 -12.48
CA PHE A 15 -6.93 -9.80 -12.36
C PHE A 15 -7.84 -10.98 -11.98
N PRO A 16 -7.65 -12.18 -12.56
CA PRO A 16 -8.48 -13.34 -12.30
C PRO A 16 -8.30 -13.86 -10.85
N PRO A 17 -9.30 -14.56 -10.29
CA PRO A 17 -9.16 -15.18 -8.99
C PRO A 17 -8.35 -16.47 -9.15
N THR A 18 -7.30 -16.66 -8.36
CA THR A 18 -6.96 -17.89 -7.62
C THR A 18 -5.48 -17.89 -7.20
N ALA A 19 -5.24 -17.79 -5.89
CA ALA A 19 -4.14 -18.46 -5.21
C ALA A 19 -4.47 -18.49 -3.71
N TYR A 20 -4.58 -19.69 -3.16
CA TYR A 20 -4.78 -19.94 -1.74
C TYR A 20 -3.52 -19.54 -0.98
N ALA A 21 -3.62 -18.52 -0.13
CA ALA A 21 -2.51 -17.96 0.65
C ALA A 21 -2.40 -18.55 2.08
N GLY A 22 -2.78 -19.81 2.29
CA GLY A 22 -2.56 -20.49 3.59
C GLY A 22 -1.12 -20.99 3.67
N PRO A 23 -0.32 -20.71 4.72
CA PRO A 23 -0.67 -20.58 6.15
C PRO A 23 -0.19 -19.28 6.86
N VAL A 24 0.44 -18.33 6.15
CA VAL A 24 1.07 -17.15 6.77
C VAL A 24 0.03 -16.19 7.36
N TYR A 25 -1.14 -16.06 6.71
CA TYR A 25 -2.24 -15.23 7.18
C TYR A 25 -3.14 -15.90 8.22
N GLU A 26 -3.15 -17.24 8.33
CA GLU A 26 -3.90 -17.96 9.38
C GLU A 26 -3.35 -17.65 10.78
N THR A 27 -2.04 -17.40 10.91
CA THR A 27 -1.41 -16.96 12.16
C THR A 27 -1.69 -15.49 12.53
N LEU A 28 -2.25 -14.69 11.61
CA LEU A 28 -2.67 -13.30 11.86
C LEU A 28 -4.14 -13.21 12.27
N ALA A 29 -4.84 -14.34 12.41
CA ALA A 29 -6.24 -14.46 12.81
C ALA A 29 -6.47 -14.13 14.29
N GLY A 30 -6.01 -12.97 14.74
CA GLY A 30 -6.62 -12.24 15.85
C GLY A 30 -7.73 -11.38 15.28
N ALA A 31 -8.85 -12.02 14.89
CA ALA A 31 -10.01 -11.31 14.35
C ALA A 31 -10.40 -10.19 15.31
N ALA A 32 -10.38 -8.94 14.83
CA ALA A 32 -11.05 -7.86 15.53
C ALA A 32 -12.51 -8.29 15.71
N PRO A 33 -13.06 -8.28 16.94
CA PRO A 33 -14.48 -8.57 17.15
C PRO A 33 -15.28 -7.59 16.29
N ALA A 34 -16.29 -8.08 15.58
CA ALA A 34 -17.19 -7.24 14.79
C ALA A 34 -17.75 -6.13 15.69
N PRO A 35 -17.39 -4.85 15.48
CA PRO A 35 -17.94 -3.78 16.26
C PRO A 35 -19.31 -3.41 15.69
N VAL A 36 -20.23 -3.11 16.61
CA VAL A 36 -21.48 -2.42 16.30
C VAL A 36 -21.15 -1.16 15.51
N LEU A 37 -21.81 -0.96 14.36
CA LEU A 37 -21.72 0.27 13.56
C LEU A 37 -21.82 1.48 14.50
N SER A 38 -20.69 2.15 14.74
CA SER A 38 -20.66 3.36 15.55
C SER A 38 -21.08 4.53 14.66
N PRO A 39 -22.17 5.24 14.97
CA PRO A 39 -22.66 6.34 14.14
C PRO A 39 -21.87 7.64 14.31
N SER A 40 -20.81 7.65 15.12
CA SER A 40 -19.94 8.81 15.31
C SER A 40 -18.56 8.51 14.70
N LEU A 41 -18.31 9.07 13.51
CA LEU A 41 -16.96 9.24 12.98
C LEU A 41 -16.10 9.91 14.07
N PRO A 42 -14.93 9.35 14.44
CA PRO A 42 -14.04 10.05 15.34
C PRO A 42 -13.63 11.39 14.73
N GLU A 43 -13.66 12.43 15.56
CA GLU A 43 -13.24 13.78 15.23
C GLU A 43 -11.84 13.73 14.60
N ALA A 44 -11.71 14.29 13.40
CA ALA A 44 -10.48 14.26 12.63
C ALA A 44 -9.37 14.92 13.44
N VAL A 45 -8.32 14.16 13.76
CA VAL A 45 -7.09 14.71 14.33
C VAL A 45 -6.59 15.80 13.38
N PRO A 46 -6.30 17.02 13.87
CA PRO A 46 -5.91 18.13 13.01
C PRO A 46 -4.71 17.74 12.15
N ALA A 47 -4.79 18.14 10.87
CA ALA A 47 -3.73 17.89 9.91
C ALA A 47 -2.44 18.56 10.37
N ASP A 48 -1.43 17.75 10.70
CA ASP A 48 -0.06 18.24 10.87
C ASP A 48 0.38 18.87 9.54
N THR A 49 0.58 20.19 9.57
CA THR A 49 0.97 21.02 8.44
C THR A 49 2.33 20.55 7.94
N ARG A 50 2.37 20.02 6.71
CA ARG A 50 3.61 19.57 6.09
C ARG A 50 4.31 20.74 5.43
N ALA A 51 5.62 20.85 5.65
CA ALA A 51 6.48 21.73 4.87
C ALA A 51 6.71 21.13 3.48
N TYR A 52 6.48 21.92 2.44
CA TYR A 52 6.82 21.60 1.05
C TYR A 52 8.32 21.23 0.95
N GLY A 53 8.67 20.11 0.31
CA GLY A 53 10.06 19.66 0.14
C GLY A 53 10.61 18.67 1.18
N GLU A 54 9.76 17.96 1.92
CA GLU A 54 10.22 16.94 2.86
C GLU A 54 10.87 15.72 2.18
N SER A 55 12.03 15.27 2.69
CA SER A 55 12.72 14.07 2.20
C SER A 55 11.91 12.79 2.43
N ALA A 56 12.09 11.79 1.55
CA ALA A 56 11.48 10.46 1.73
C ALA A 56 11.89 9.80 3.05
N VAL A 57 13.12 10.06 3.51
CA VAL A 57 13.64 9.56 4.79
C VAL A 57 12.80 10.09 5.96
N SER A 58 12.66 11.41 6.05
CA SER A 58 11.91 12.06 7.13
C SER A 58 10.43 11.66 7.12
N TYR A 59 9.82 11.62 5.93
CA TYR A 59 8.40 11.28 5.82
C TYR A 59 8.11 9.86 6.26
N THR A 60 8.86 8.89 5.73
CA THR A 60 8.63 7.48 6.02
C THR A 60 8.91 7.20 7.51
N ALA A 61 9.95 7.79 8.08
CA ALA A 61 10.28 7.69 9.51
C ALA A 61 9.15 8.22 10.42
N ARG A 62 8.62 9.41 10.13
CA ARG A 62 7.51 9.99 10.91
C ARG A 62 6.24 9.17 10.76
N ASN A 63 5.85 8.83 9.54
CA ASN A 63 4.58 8.14 9.30
C ASN A 63 4.61 6.69 9.77
N ALA A 64 5.75 5.99 9.68
CA ALA A 64 5.89 4.66 10.27
C ALA A 64 5.68 4.72 11.79
N ARG A 65 6.22 5.74 12.47
CA ARG A 65 5.98 5.94 13.91
C ARG A 65 4.50 6.23 14.21
N LYS A 66 3.88 7.14 13.45
CA LYS A 66 2.46 7.50 13.60
C LYS A 66 1.57 6.26 13.43
N LEU A 67 1.78 5.50 12.36
CA LEU A 67 0.99 4.30 12.03
C LEU A 67 1.20 3.17 13.05
N ALA A 68 2.43 2.96 13.50
CA ALA A 68 2.72 2.00 14.57
C ALA A 68 2.02 2.38 15.89
N ALA A 69 1.89 3.67 16.22
CA ALA A 69 1.15 4.13 17.40
C ALA A 69 -0.38 3.92 17.30
N MET A 70 -0.89 3.64 16.09
CA MET A 70 -2.28 3.27 15.82
C MET A 70 -2.52 1.76 15.78
N ALA A 71 -1.48 0.94 16.00
CA ALA A 71 -1.62 -0.51 16.01
C ALA A 71 -2.69 -0.97 17.02
N GLY A 72 -3.63 -1.79 16.54
CA GLY A 72 -4.76 -2.30 17.33
C GLY A 72 -5.93 -1.32 17.48
N LYS A 73 -5.83 -0.10 16.91
CA LYS A 73 -6.90 0.90 16.92
C LYS A 73 -7.54 0.93 15.54
N LEU A 74 -8.63 0.20 15.36
CA LEU A 74 -9.35 0.11 14.10
C LEU A 74 -10.71 0.80 14.19
N THR A 75 -11.08 1.51 13.12
CA THR A 75 -12.43 2.05 12.92
C THR A 75 -12.94 1.55 11.60
N GLN A 76 -14.00 0.74 11.61
CA GLN A 76 -14.66 0.32 10.38
C GLN A 76 -15.39 1.52 9.77
N ILE A 77 -15.16 1.76 8.49
CA ILE A 77 -15.64 2.95 7.78
C ILE A 77 -16.53 2.61 6.59
N ASN A 78 -16.47 1.38 6.11
CA ASN A 78 -17.34 0.91 5.04
C ASN A 78 -17.42 -0.63 5.05
N PHE A 79 -18.46 -1.14 4.42
CA PHE A 79 -18.70 -2.56 4.21
C PHE A 79 -19.33 -2.75 2.82
N THR A 80 -18.92 -3.81 2.12
CA THR A 80 -19.54 -4.22 0.87
C THR A 80 -19.80 -5.72 0.92
N ASP A 81 -21.08 -6.08 0.99
CA ASP A 81 -21.57 -7.46 0.96
C ASP A 81 -21.29 -8.13 -0.39
N GLY A 82 -20.74 -9.34 -0.37
CA GLY A 82 -20.51 -10.20 -1.53
C GLY A 82 -19.46 -9.70 -2.54
N GLY A 83 -18.95 -8.48 -2.38
CA GLY A 83 -17.95 -7.88 -3.26
C GLY A 83 -18.27 -8.04 -4.76
N MET A 84 -17.26 -7.99 -5.62
CA MET A 84 -17.42 -8.41 -7.03
C MET A 84 -16.94 -9.84 -7.27
N ASP A 85 -16.23 -10.41 -6.30
CA ASP A 85 -15.59 -11.73 -6.40
C ASP A 85 -16.23 -12.74 -5.43
N GLY A 86 -17.41 -12.42 -4.87
CA GLY A 86 -18.09 -13.23 -3.86
C GLY A 86 -17.55 -13.05 -2.43
N GLN A 87 -16.59 -12.14 -2.23
CA GLN A 87 -15.98 -11.87 -0.93
C GLN A 87 -16.50 -10.58 -0.31
N ASP A 88 -16.85 -10.64 0.96
CA ASP A 88 -17.19 -9.47 1.76
C ASP A 88 -15.99 -8.54 1.91
N LYS A 89 -16.19 -7.23 1.74
CA LYS A 89 -15.10 -6.24 1.85
C LYS A 89 -15.34 -5.34 3.06
N TYR A 90 -14.40 -5.36 3.99
CA TYR A 90 -14.41 -4.50 5.16
C TYR A 90 -13.32 -3.45 5.01
N PHE A 91 -13.66 -2.19 5.27
CA PHE A 91 -12.73 -1.08 5.14
C PHE A 91 -12.50 -0.47 6.51
N TYR A 92 -11.24 -0.26 6.86
CA TYR A 92 -10.84 0.26 8.16
C TYR A 92 -9.92 1.48 8.03
N TRP A 93 -10.09 2.43 8.94
CA TRP A 93 -9.05 3.33 9.39
C TRP A 93 -8.27 2.71 10.54
N GLY A 94 -7.00 3.06 10.65
CA GLY A 94 -6.05 2.56 11.64
C GLY A 94 -5.16 1.43 11.11
N ALA A 95 -4.50 0.75 12.04
CA ALA A 95 -3.59 -0.35 11.74
C ALA A 95 -3.91 -1.58 12.61
N PRO A 96 -3.79 -2.81 12.10
CA PRO A 96 -3.95 -4.01 12.90
C PRO A 96 -2.85 -4.11 13.95
N SER A 97 -3.10 -4.87 15.03
CA SER A 97 -2.24 -4.94 16.22
C SER A 97 -0.81 -5.42 15.94
N VAL A 98 -0.62 -6.20 14.87
CA VAL A 98 0.69 -6.71 14.45
C VAL A 98 1.60 -5.65 13.85
N VAL A 99 1.04 -4.51 13.43
CA VAL A 99 1.81 -3.45 12.79
C VAL A 99 2.74 -2.80 13.79
N ARG A 100 4.01 -2.71 13.43
CA ARG A 100 5.03 -2.04 14.24
C ARG A 100 6.08 -1.40 13.36
N GLN A 101 6.67 -0.32 13.87
CA GLN A 101 7.79 0.33 13.21
C GLN A 101 9.01 -0.59 13.23
N VAL A 102 9.70 -0.67 12.09
CA VAL A 102 11.01 -1.32 11.94
C VAL A 102 11.94 -0.38 11.18
N THR A 103 13.25 -0.58 11.37
CA THR A 103 14.26 0.13 10.59
C THR A 103 14.72 -0.73 9.42
N PRO A 104 14.94 -0.18 8.21
CA PRO A 104 15.45 -0.95 7.08
C PRO A 104 16.79 -1.62 7.33
N ALA A 105 17.59 -1.09 8.26
CA ALA A 105 18.81 -1.74 8.72
C ALA A 105 18.58 -3.15 9.29
N GLN A 106 17.37 -3.44 9.81
CA GLN A 106 16.99 -4.76 10.34
C GLN A 106 16.56 -5.74 9.25
N THR A 107 16.22 -5.24 8.05
CA THR A 107 15.72 -6.08 6.96
C THR A 107 16.82 -6.43 5.94
N GLY A 108 17.95 -5.72 5.96
CA GLY A 108 19.07 -5.97 5.04
C GLY A 108 18.66 -5.73 3.59
N LEU A 109 18.82 -6.77 2.75
CA LEU A 109 18.35 -6.76 1.37
C LEU A 109 16.83 -6.97 1.34
N ILE A 110 16.11 -6.11 0.62
CA ILE A 110 14.65 -6.17 0.50
C ILE A 110 14.21 -6.28 -0.96
N ARG A 111 13.05 -6.88 -1.20
CA ARG A 111 12.51 -7.21 -2.52
C ARG A 111 11.21 -6.47 -2.80
N HIS A 112 11.08 -5.86 -3.97
CA HIS A 112 9.81 -5.36 -4.48
C HIS A 112 9.45 -6.11 -5.76
N TRP A 113 8.25 -6.68 -5.79
CA TRP A 113 7.72 -7.44 -6.91
C TRP A 113 6.93 -6.53 -7.86
N THR A 114 7.11 -6.69 -9.17
CA THR A 114 6.56 -5.76 -10.18
C THR A 114 5.56 -6.40 -11.15
N SER A 115 5.09 -7.62 -10.86
CA SER A 115 4.05 -8.36 -11.60
C SER A 115 4.20 -8.36 -13.13
N ASN A 116 5.43 -8.34 -13.66
CA ASN A 116 5.77 -8.25 -15.09
C ASN A 116 5.09 -7.09 -15.83
N GLY A 117 4.71 -6.02 -15.10
CA GLY A 117 3.96 -4.90 -15.65
C GLY A 117 4.77 -4.10 -16.67
N VAL A 118 4.07 -3.44 -17.58
CA VAL A 118 4.63 -2.56 -18.62
C VAL A 118 3.94 -1.20 -18.56
N VAL A 119 4.70 -0.11 -18.63
CA VAL A 119 4.19 1.26 -18.71
C VAL A 119 4.77 1.89 -19.97
N ASP A 120 3.91 2.34 -20.88
CA ASP A 120 4.28 2.95 -22.16
C ASP A 120 5.28 2.11 -22.97
N GLY A 121 5.10 0.79 -22.95
CA GLY A 121 5.98 -0.17 -23.64
C GLY A 121 7.27 -0.52 -22.90
N VAL A 122 7.54 0.07 -21.73
CA VAL A 122 8.73 -0.21 -20.92
C VAL A 122 8.38 -1.09 -19.71
N PRO A 123 9.06 -2.22 -19.49
CA PRO A 123 8.90 -3.03 -18.28
C PRO A 123 9.14 -2.20 -17.01
N VAL A 124 8.27 -2.35 -16.02
CA VAL A 124 8.34 -1.59 -14.75
C VAL A 124 9.68 -1.81 -14.05
N VAL A 125 10.25 -3.02 -14.12
CA VAL A 125 11.57 -3.33 -13.57
C VAL A 125 12.67 -2.44 -14.18
N ASP A 126 12.62 -2.17 -15.49
CA ASP A 126 13.61 -1.31 -16.15
C ASP A 126 13.45 0.15 -15.71
N LEU A 127 12.22 0.61 -15.50
CA LEU A 127 11.94 1.96 -15.00
C LEU A 127 12.51 2.16 -13.60
N ILE A 128 12.36 1.17 -12.72
CA ILE A 128 12.89 1.22 -11.35
C ILE A 128 14.42 1.19 -11.38
N VAL A 129 15.02 0.27 -12.15
CA VAL A 129 16.47 0.16 -12.29
C VAL A 129 17.08 1.47 -12.81
N LYS A 130 16.46 2.09 -13.83
CA LYS A 130 16.95 3.34 -14.42
C LYS A 130 16.78 4.54 -13.49
N SER A 131 15.65 4.64 -12.80
CA SER A 131 15.35 5.78 -11.94
C SER A 131 16.00 5.70 -10.55
N GLY A 132 16.29 4.48 -10.07
CA GLY A 132 16.71 4.27 -8.68
C GLY A 132 15.63 4.64 -7.67
N ALA A 133 14.35 4.54 -8.04
CA ALA A 133 13.25 4.91 -7.18
C ALA A 133 12.03 3.98 -7.32
N LEU A 134 11.34 3.77 -6.21
CA LEU A 134 10.03 3.12 -6.15
C LEU A 134 8.94 4.17 -5.93
N LYS A 135 7.77 3.95 -6.53
CA LYS A 135 6.60 4.83 -6.39
C LYS A 135 5.48 4.06 -5.72
N ALA A 136 4.77 4.73 -4.80
CA ALA A 136 3.60 4.14 -4.17
C ALA A 136 2.52 3.79 -5.21
N GLY A 137 1.83 2.67 -4.97
CA GLY A 137 0.62 2.30 -5.68
C GLY A 137 -0.62 2.94 -5.06
N PRO A 138 -1.78 2.88 -5.73
CA PRO A 138 -3.04 3.41 -5.21
C PRO A 138 -3.74 2.47 -4.21
N ARG A 139 -3.19 1.27 -3.99
CA ARG A 139 -3.83 0.24 -3.16
C ARG A 139 -3.34 0.31 -1.72
N PRO A 140 -4.25 0.24 -0.73
CA PRO A 140 -3.89 0.03 0.66
C PRO A 140 -3.46 -1.42 0.90
N TYR A 141 -3.02 -1.71 2.11
CA TYR A 141 -2.77 -3.05 2.59
C TYR A 141 -4.08 -3.81 2.73
N ILE A 142 -4.08 -5.06 2.28
CA ILE A 142 -5.25 -5.93 2.25
C ILE A 142 -4.88 -7.25 2.90
N ILE A 143 -5.68 -7.70 3.86
CA ILE A 143 -5.62 -9.06 4.39
C ILE A 143 -6.79 -9.84 3.79
N PRO A 144 -6.53 -10.74 2.84
CA PRO A 144 -7.55 -11.58 2.24
C PRO A 144 -7.78 -12.85 3.08
N GLU A 145 -9.03 -13.27 3.17
CA GLU A 145 -9.45 -14.55 3.71
C GLU A 145 -10.39 -15.24 2.71
N SER A 146 -10.83 -16.46 3.02
CA SER A 146 -11.63 -17.29 2.10
C SER A 146 -12.94 -16.63 1.64
N HIS A 147 -13.57 -15.83 2.52
CA HIS A 147 -14.89 -15.23 2.32
C HIS A 147 -14.92 -13.72 2.58
N ARG A 148 -13.80 -13.12 3.00
CA ARG A 148 -13.71 -11.70 3.33
C ARG A 148 -12.35 -11.11 2.96
N ALA A 149 -12.29 -9.80 2.79
CA ALA A 149 -11.07 -9.04 2.61
C ALA A 149 -11.10 -7.76 3.45
N ASP A 150 -10.09 -7.58 4.29
CA ASP A 150 -9.94 -6.42 5.17
C ASP A 150 -8.98 -5.41 4.53
N TYR A 151 -9.47 -4.20 4.25
CA TYR A 151 -8.74 -3.12 3.61
C TYR A 151 -8.36 -2.05 4.64
N TYR A 152 -7.07 -1.87 4.88
CA TYR A 152 -6.55 -0.91 5.87
C TYR A 152 -6.13 0.39 5.18
N GLN A 153 -7.05 1.36 5.10
CA GLN A 153 -6.89 2.58 4.29
C GLN A 153 -5.73 3.48 4.74
N ASP A 154 -5.21 3.34 5.96
CA ASP A 154 -4.03 4.07 6.43
C ASP A 154 -2.69 3.45 6.03
N LEU A 155 -2.73 2.19 5.60
CA LEU A 155 -1.54 1.41 5.27
C LEU A 155 -1.34 1.37 3.76
N HIS A 156 -0.97 2.49 3.16
CA HIS A 156 -0.61 2.59 1.75
C HIS A 156 0.83 3.09 1.58
N GLY A 157 1.40 2.77 0.41
CA GLY A 157 2.76 3.16 0.06
C GLY A 157 3.46 2.13 -0.80
N VAL A 158 4.75 1.91 -0.53
CA VAL A 158 5.58 0.93 -1.24
C VAL A 158 5.72 -0.33 -0.40
N PHE A 159 5.07 -1.40 -0.85
CA PHE A 159 5.18 -2.72 -0.24
C PHE A 159 6.46 -3.42 -0.69
N PHE A 160 7.08 -4.14 0.22
CA PHE A 160 8.26 -4.94 -0.07
C PHE A 160 8.33 -6.16 0.85
N THR A 161 9.08 -7.16 0.41
CA THR A 161 9.32 -8.38 1.15
C THR A 161 10.81 -8.57 1.43
N THR A 162 11.16 -9.63 2.13
CA THR A 162 12.54 -10.14 2.08
C THR A 162 12.73 -11.06 0.85
N PRO A 163 13.96 -11.28 0.38
CA PRO A 163 14.24 -12.10 -0.81
C PRO A 163 13.82 -13.57 -0.70
N GLU A 164 13.76 -14.11 0.51
CA GLU A 164 13.31 -15.47 0.82
C GLU A 164 11.79 -15.63 0.86
N PHE A 165 11.04 -14.52 0.83
CA PHE A 165 9.59 -14.54 0.77
C PHE A 165 9.12 -15.14 -0.56
N ARG A 166 8.19 -16.10 -0.51
CA ARG A 166 7.69 -16.77 -1.71
C ARG A 166 6.68 -15.87 -2.42
N PRO A 167 6.80 -15.64 -3.74
CA PRO A 167 5.87 -14.76 -4.45
C PRO A 167 4.41 -15.21 -4.35
N GLY A 168 4.15 -16.53 -4.34
CA GLY A 168 2.81 -17.09 -4.23
C GLY A 168 2.11 -16.82 -2.89
N ASP A 169 2.87 -16.45 -1.84
CA ASP A 169 2.31 -16.07 -0.54
C ASP A 169 1.78 -14.61 -0.57
N LEU A 170 2.06 -13.84 -1.63
CA LEU A 170 1.41 -12.56 -1.88
C LEU A 170 0.11 -12.79 -2.65
N TRP A 171 -0.97 -12.15 -2.17
CA TRP A 171 -2.30 -12.21 -2.80
C TRP A 171 -2.43 -11.49 -4.15
N MET A 172 -1.30 -11.23 -4.82
CA MET A 172 -1.24 -10.54 -6.10
C MET A 172 -1.04 -11.50 -7.29
N GLY A 173 -1.14 -12.82 -7.06
CA GLY A 173 -1.01 -13.82 -8.12
C GLY A 173 0.39 -13.91 -8.72
N LEU A 174 1.41 -13.55 -7.94
CA LEU A 174 2.81 -13.57 -8.39
C LEU A 174 3.30 -15.02 -8.55
N GLN A 175 4.11 -15.22 -9.59
CA GLN A 175 4.71 -16.49 -9.96
C GLN A 175 6.22 -16.49 -9.65
N PRO A 176 6.89 -17.66 -9.58
CA PRO A 176 8.34 -17.73 -9.34
C PRO A 176 9.19 -16.95 -10.35
N ASP A 177 8.73 -16.83 -11.60
CA ASP A 177 9.38 -16.08 -12.68
C ASP A 177 8.97 -14.60 -12.72
N SER A 178 8.11 -14.14 -11.79
CA SER A 178 7.71 -12.75 -11.71
C SER A 178 8.90 -11.83 -11.46
N ASP A 179 8.87 -10.69 -12.13
CA ASP A 179 9.87 -9.66 -12.05
C ASP A 179 9.92 -9.05 -10.65
N TYR A 180 11.14 -8.77 -10.21
CA TYR A 180 11.39 -8.11 -8.94
C TYR A 180 12.67 -7.29 -8.99
N VAL A 181 12.78 -6.35 -8.07
CA VAL A 181 14.04 -5.69 -7.71
C VAL A 181 14.40 -6.03 -6.27
N ASP A 182 15.64 -6.44 -6.05
CA ASP A 182 16.24 -6.50 -4.72
C ASP A 182 17.07 -5.24 -4.52
N PHE A 183 16.89 -4.56 -3.40
CA PHE A 183 17.46 -3.25 -3.17
C PHE A 183 17.77 -3.01 -1.69
N VAL A 184 18.55 -1.95 -1.44
CA VAL A 184 18.75 -1.36 -0.12
C VAL A 184 18.28 0.10 -0.15
N VAL A 185 18.01 0.65 1.03
CA VAL A 185 17.57 2.03 1.22
C VAL A 185 18.41 2.73 2.28
N ASP A 186 18.19 4.04 2.48
CA ASP A 186 18.80 4.76 3.60
C ASP A 186 18.36 4.15 4.94
N ARG A 187 19.32 3.91 5.83
CA ARG A 187 19.10 3.25 7.12
C ARG A 187 18.14 4.01 8.04
N ASN A 188 17.95 5.30 7.82
CA ASN A 188 17.11 6.16 8.64
C ASN A 188 15.66 6.26 8.12
N MET A 189 15.34 5.62 6.98
CA MET A 189 13.94 5.53 6.53
C MET A 189 13.11 4.74 7.55
N GLY A 190 11.81 5.03 7.62
CA GLY A 190 10.89 4.27 8.46
C GLY A 190 10.14 3.23 7.64
N ALA A 191 10.09 1.99 8.14
CA ALA A 191 9.23 0.96 7.57
C ALA A 191 8.26 0.43 8.62
N LEU A 192 7.21 -0.21 8.14
CA LEU A 192 6.24 -0.95 8.94
C LEU A 192 6.41 -2.43 8.66
N TYR A 193 6.51 -3.23 9.71
CA TYR A 193 6.27 -4.66 9.65
C TYR A 193 4.75 -4.90 9.60
N LEU A 194 4.29 -5.68 8.63
CA LEU A 194 2.86 -6.00 8.46
C LEU A 194 2.58 -7.47 8.77
N ALA A 195 3.42 -8.35 8.24
CA ALA A 195 3.35 -9.79 8.41
C ALA A 195 4.77 -10.38 8.27
N PRO A 196 5.02 -11.65 8.64
CA PRO A 196 6.33 -12.28 8.45
C PRO A 196 6.83 -12.10 7.02
N GLY A 197 7.94 -11.36 6.84
CA GLY A 197 8.52 -11.12 5.53
C GLY A 197 7.78 -10.12 4.63
N ASN A 198 6.74 -9.42 5.11
CA ASN A 198 6.00 -8.39 4.36
C ASN A 198 6.00 -7.05 5.12
N TYR A 199 6.37 -5.99 4.40
CA TYR A 199 6.67 -4.68 4.96
C TYR A 199 6.16 -3.55 4.06
N LEU A 200 6.11 -2.35 4.62
CA LEU A 200 5.62 -1.15 3.94
C LEU A 200 6.48 0.07 4.27
N PHE A 201 6.90 0.80 3.24
CA PHE A 201 7.27 2.21 3.38
C PHE A 201 6.01 3.05 3.25
N PRO A 202 5.56 3.72 4.32
CA PRO A 202 4.36 4.54 4.24
C PRO A 202 4.63 5.77 3.36
N CYS A 203 3.77 5.97 2.37
CA CYS A 203 3.81 7.11 1.46
C CYS A 203 2.51 7.91 1.55
N PRO A 204 2.41 9.09 0.93
CA PRO A 204 1.12 9.76 0.77
C PRO A 204 0.18 8.96 -0.12
N LEU A 205 -1.13 9.10 0.12
CA LEU A 205 -2.14 8.40 -0.67
C LEU A 205 -2.06 8.82 -2.14
N LYS A 206 -1.81 7.85 -3.00
CA LYS A 206 -1.81 8.07 -4.44
C LYS A 206 -3.21 7.86 -5.01
N LEU A 207 -3.88 8.95 -5.34
CA LEU A 207 -5.15 8.89 -6.05
C LEU A 207 -4.97 8.79 -7.57
N PRO A 208 -5.89 8.12 -8.29
CA PRO A 208 -6.03 8.28 -9.74
C PRO A 208 -6.23 9.74 -10.12
N GLY A 209 -5.63 10.19 -11.23
CA GLY A 209 -5.64 11.60 -11.64
C GLY A 209 -7.04 12.19 -11.81
N TRP A 210 -8.00 11.41 -12.30
CA TRP A 210 -9.40 11.86 -12.41
C TRP A 210 -10.05 12.12 -11.04
N LEU A 211 -9.70 11.31 -10.03
CA LEU A 211 -10.27 11.42 -8.68
C LEU A 211 -9.65 12.60 -7.92
N ALA A 212 -8.35 12.82 -8.10
CA ALA A 212 -7.68 14.03 -7.63
C ALA A 212 -8.28 15.29 -8.27
N ALA A 213 -8.57 15.26 -9.58
CA ALA A 213 -9.21 16.38 -10.27
C ALA A 213 -10.64 16.65 -9.74
N GLU A 214 -11.44 15.61 -9.51
CA GLU A 214 -12.77 15.77 -8.92
C GLU A 214 -12.72 16.32 -7.49
N TYR A 215 -11.77 15.87 -6.67
CA TYR A 215 -11.54 16.44 -5.34
C TYR A 215 -11.19 17.94 -5.43
N SER A 216 -10.25 18.32 -6.30
CA SER A 216 -9.86 19.73 -6.47
C SER A 216 -11.03 20.60 -6.95
N LYS A 217 -11.86 20.10 -7.87
CA LYS A 217 -13.07 20.81 -8.32
C LYS A 217 -14.05 21.00 -7.17
N TRP A 218 -14.31 19.95 -6.39
CA TRP A 218 -15.21 20.02 -5.25
C TRP A 218 -14.74 21.06 -4.24
N LYS A 219 -13.46 21.01 -3.82
CA LYS A 219 -12.87 21.98 -2.90
C LYS A 219 -12.93 23.42 -3.42
N ALA A 220 -12.69 23.63 -4.71
CA ALA A 220 -12.76 24.95 -5.32
C ALA A 220 -14.20 25.48 -5.43
N SER A 221 -15.18 24.62 -5.71
CA SER A 221 -16.57 25.01 -5.90
C SER A 221 -17.30 25.41 -4.60
N GLY A 222 -16.86 24.90 -3.45
CA GLY A 222 -17.58 25.02 -2.18
C GLY A 222 -18.97 24.37 -2.17
N GLY A 223 -19.33 23.64 -3.23
CA GLY A 223 -20.62 22.98 -3.38
C GLY A 223 -20.73 21.66 -2.61
N PRO A 224 -21.90 20.99 -2.66
CA PRO A 224 -22.08 19.69 -2.03
C PRO A 224 -21.12 18.66 -2.61
N MET A 225 -20.69 17.71 -1.77
CA MET A 225 -19.80 16.63 -2.18
C MET A 225 -20.47 15.78 -3.29
N PRO A 226 -19.73 15.39 -4.35
CA PRO A 226 -20.26 14.48 -5.36
C PRO A 226 -20.69 13.15 -4.76
N SER A 227 -21.84 12.63 -5.21
CA SER A 227 -22.37 11.36 -4.72
C SER A 227 -21.38 10.21 -4.95
N GLY A 228 -21.20 9.36 -3.92
CA GLY A 228 -20.29 8.22 -3.95
C GLY A 228 -18.82 8.56 -3.67
N MET A 229 -18.49 9.82 -3.38
CA MET A 229 -17.11 10.24 -3.07
C MET A 229 -16.80 10.34 -1.58
N GLU A 230 -17.80 10.20 -0.70
CA GLU A 230 -17.67 10.39 0.76
C GLU A 230 -16.51 9.61 1.36
N PHE A 231 -16.46 8.31 1.10
CA PHE A 231 -15.39 7.44 1.57
C PHE A 231 -13.99 7.96 1.18
N THR A 232 -13.80 8.26 -0.11
CA THR A 232 -12.50 8.69 -0.64
C THR A 232 -12.15 10.10 -0.19
N PHE A 233 -13.08 11.06 -0.29
CA PHE A 233 -12.78 12.46 0.03
C PHE A 233 -12.55 12.65 1.53
N ASN A 234 -13.27 11.91 2.38
CA ASN A 234 -12.99 11.91 3.81
C ASN A 234 -11.59 11.34 4.12
N GLN A 235 -11.14 10.31 3.39
CA GLN A 235 -9.76 9.84 3.49
C GLN A 235 -8.75 10.94 3.12
N VAL A 236 -8.99 11.65 2.01
CA VAL A 236 -8.12 12.75 1.56
C VAL A 236 -8.06 13.87 2.59
N GLU A 237 -9.20 14.31 3.12
CA GLU A 237 -9.25 15.35 4.16
C GLU A 237 -8.50 14.90 5.42
N ARG A 238 -8.66 13.64 5.84
CA ARG A 238 -7.97 13.07 7.02
C ARG A 238 -6.46 13.00 6.84
N GLU A 239 -5.99 12.85 5.61
CA GLU A 239 -4.57 12.95 5.26
C GLU A 239 -4.07 14.39 5.08
N GLY A 240 -4.93 15.40 5.29
CA GLY A 240 -4.57 16.81 5.15
C GLY A 240 -4.65 17.33 3.70
N GLY A 241 -5.44 16.67 2.85
CA GLY A 241 -5.65 17.05 1.45
C GLY A 241 -4.86 16.22 0.45
N LEU A 242 -4.90 16.62 -0.82
CA LEU A 242 -4.07 16.01 -1.86
C LEU A 242 -2.59 16.28 -1.57
N GLN A 243 -1.80 15.22 -1.54
CA GLN A 243 -0.36 15.31 -1.36
C GLN A 243 0.37 14.95 -2.65
N GLU A 244 1.53 15.58 -2.87
CA GLU A 244 2.42 15.18 -3.97
C GLU A 244 2.92 13.75 -3.74
N SER A 245 3.11 13.02 -4.85
CA SER A 245 3.64 11.65 -4.79
C SER A 245 5.06 11.67 -4.24
N LEU A 246 5.35 10.72 -3.34
CA LEU A 246 6.69 10.52 -2.82
C LEU A 246 7.41 9.40 -3.58
N ASP A 247 8.58 9.72 -4.11
CA ASP A 247 9.50 8.72 -4.67
C ASP A 247 10.39 8.18 -3.54
N ILE A 248 10.42 6.86 -3.39
CA ILE A 248 11.27 6.17 -2.42
C ILE A 248 12.61 5.87 -3.11
N PRO A 249 13.70 6.55 -2.73
CA PRO A 249 15.00 6.29 -3.32
C PRO A 249 15.51 4.91 -2.90
N VAL A 250 16.02 4.15 -3.86
CA VAL A 250 16.55 2.80 -3.66
C VAL A 250 17.89 2.64 -4.35
N THR A 251 18.78 1.85 -3.75
CA THR A 251 19.96 1.34 -4.43
C THR A 251 19.65 -0.09 -4.88
N VAL A 252 19.39 -0.27 -6.17
CA VAL A 252 19.11 -1.60 -6.74
C VAL A 252 20.38 -2.45 -6.69
N VAL A 253 20.27 -3.62 -6.07
CA VAL A 253 21.36 -4.58 -5.89
C VAL A 253 21.35 -5.63 -6.98
N ARG A 254 20.18 -6.20 -7.25
CA ARG A 254 19.93 -7.12 -8.37
C ARG A 254 18.46 -7.06 -8.76
N TYR A 255 18.12 -7.56 -9.93
CA TYR A 255 16.73 -7.64 -10.38
C TYR A 255 16.52 -8.90 -11.22
N GLN A 256 15.28 -9.38 -11.25
CA GLN A 256 14.84 -10.43 -12.15
C GLN A 256 13.93 -9.83 -13.22
N LYS A 257 14.17 -10.24 -14.47
CA LYS A 257 13.32 -9.91 -15.61
C LYS A 257 13.08 -11.15 -16.45
N GLY A 258 11.83 -11.60 -16.55
CA GLY A 258 11.44 -12.80 -17.31
C GLY A 258 12.22 -14.04 -16.88
N GLY A 259 12.34 -14.26 -15.57
CA GLY A 259 13.10 -15.37 -14.98
C GLY A 259 14.63 -15.24 -15.03
N LYS A 260 15.19 -14.20 -15.65
CA LYS A 260 16.65 -13.96 -15.68
C LYS A 260 17.06 -12.95 -14.61
N VAL A 261 17.99 -13.35 -13.75
CA VAL A 261 18.56 -12.49 -12.71
C VAL A 261 19.78 -11.73 -13.23
N THR A 262 19.82 -10.42 -12.98
CA THR A 262 20.96 -9.54 -13.25
C THR A 262 21.41 -8.88 -11.96
N VAL A 263 22.71 -8.99 -11.64
CA VAL A 263 23.31 -8.41 -10.43
C VAL A 263 24.04 -7.12 -10.79
N LEU A 264 23.73 -6.04 -10.06
CA LEU A 264 24.32 -4.71 -10.26
C LEU A 264 25.32 -4.34 -9.16
N ARG A 265 25.09 -4.79 -7.93
CA ARG A 265 25.92 -4.50 -6.75
C ARG A 265 26.33 -5.77 -6.00
N PRO A 266 27.26 -6.57 -6.56
CA PRO A 266 27.71 -7.80 -5.90
C PRO A 266 28.33 -7.54 -4.52
N ASP A 267 28.90 -6.36 -4.30
CA ASP A 267 29.46 -5.91 -3.01
C ASP A 267 28.43 -5.84 -1.87
N LEU A 268 27.16 -5.62 -2.21
CA LEU A 268 26.06 -5.55 -1.24
C LEU A 268 25.39 -6.90 -0.99
N LEU A 269 25.72 -7.94 -1.76
CA LEU A 269 25.24 -9.32 -1.55
C LEU A 269 26.10 -10.10 -0.54
N ALA A 270 27.39 -9.76 -0.42
CA ALA A 270 28.35 -10.52 0.37
C ALA A 270 28.36 -10.15 1.87
N LYS A 271 27.59 -9.14 2.29
CA LYS A 271 27.51 -8.71 3.68
C LYS A 271 26.31 -9.38 4.36
N PRO A 272 26.53 -10.25 5.37
CA PRO A 272 25.47 -10.54 6.33
C PRO A 272 25.22 -9.24 7.10
N TYR A 273 24.04 -8.64 6.93
CA TYR A 273 23.58 -7.52 7.74
C TYR A 273 22.98 -8.04 9.04
#